data_AF-A0AAV2A0I1-F1
#
_entry.id   AF-A0AAV2A0I1-F1
#
_cell.length_a   1.000
_cell.length_b   1.000
_cell.length_c   1.000
_cell.angle_alpha   90.00
_cell.angle_beta   90.00
_cell.angle_gamma   90.00
#
_symmetry.space_group_name_H-M   'P 1'
#
loop_
_entity.id
_entity.type
_entity.pdbx_description
1 polymer ?
#
loop_
_entity_poly.entity_id
_entity_poly.type
_entity_poly.pdbx_seq_one_letter_code
_entity_poly.pdbx_strand_id
1 'polypeptide(L)'
;MKSASWLPNHHGVIVNTSGRYPHRGNTWVFRRQRSPSNFSISWVTKSFFNGLSIELTNSVHLGFPLQSTRLPPRKTGRKKVTNPTPKIDAKQLVDEEEQAKLAELKENLAGNIPSRYDDSDLMAFLRARSLNAKEAEKLMKVDFNLRKFLQMDEFLKNENHPQILLNKKHSVSGIIGFDNEGTLVRVINIGYSDIKGFLNVLSTMENFKLFLWYIHRDLLLQKVENMKTGNKKNQIAYILNMEHLSMSKFMDKTIVEAGLMALKLLQDHYHDVVKVVYVVNAPSFFSSAFKLFKPVIKEALHQSIKVLDSNWKEELVKHIDADILPVYLGGNRVDCTGDPECGEFIGFGGTIDDDYYPADFLDPADPEVVSANVPSGSSLFFRYNVPEVESIIRWHIQSKDNDIGIGVFLDTTEGNETAAPEGKQKKKKDEDVSKMEPLTPPIRLQCHLCPEIGETVSWFKGCVVLQLDNTYSWMSAKEVMMKIVVEKPRKGEVNNKKVSELKTKSQQKPIRK
;
A
#
# COMPACT_ATOMS: atom_id res chain seq x y z
N MET A 1 27.05 35.29 -39.21
CA MET A 1 26.59 35.42 -40.61
C MET A 1 26.30 34.04 -41.15
N LYS A 2 25.11 33.89 -41.75
CA LYS A 2 24.61 32.82 -42.63
C LYS A 2 24.19 31.48 -42.00
N SER A 3 22.85 31.42 -41.86
CA SER A 3 21.93 30.30 -41.92
C SER A 3 22.13 29.36 -43.12
N ALA A 4 21.77 28.09 -42.95
CA ALA A 4 20.89 27.37 -43.89
C ALA A 4 20.33 26.09 -43.24
N SER A 5 19.01 26.02 -43.22
CA SER A 5 18.13 24.89 -42.90
C SER A 5 18.07 23.88 -44.05
N TRP A 6 18.00 22.58 -43.77
CA TRP A 6 17.28 21.59 -44.59
C TRP A 6 16.79 20.43 -43.70
N LEU A 7 15.47 20.27 -43.62
CA LEU A 7 14.78 19.04 -43.24
C LEU A 7 14.84 18.06 -44.42
N PRO A 8 14.80 16.75 -44.14
CA PRO A 8 13.95 15.87 -44.93
C PRO A 8 12.97 15.08 -44.06
N ASN A 9 11.71 15.09 -44.48
CA ASN A 9 10.74 14.05 -44.20
C ASN A 9 11.24 12.71 -44.78
N HIS A 10 11.21 11.64 -44.01
CA HIS A 10 10.87 10.26 -44.41
C HIS A 10 10.66 9.46 -43.12
N HIS A 11 9.48 8.86 -42.91
CA HIS A 11 9.19 7.44 -43.19
C HIS A 11 10.11 6.46 -42.45
N GLY A 12 9.46 5.53 -41.76
CA GLY A 12 10.05 4.73 -40.70
C GLY A 12 11.27 3.91 -41.13
N VAL A 13 12.32 4.01 -40.33
CA VAL A 13 13.35 2.99 -40.21
C VAL A 13 13.46 2.63 -38.74
N ILE A 14 13.11 1.39 -38.43
CA ILE A 14 13.35 0.76 -37.14
C ILE A 14 14.86 0.56 -37.03
N VAL A 15 15.52 1.28 -36.13
CA VAL A 15 16.87 0.93 -35.70
C VAL A 15 16.77 0.38 -34.28
N ASN A 16 17.05 -0.92 -34.16
CA ASN A 16 17.19 -1.61 -32.89
C ASN A 16 18.60 -1.30 -32.37
N THR A 17 18.77 -0.27 -31.53
CA THR A 17 20.06 0.04 -30.92
C THR A 17 20.12 -0.46 -29.48
N SER A 18 20.71 -1.64 -29.29
CA SER A 18 21.25 -2.04 -27.99
C SER A 18 22.59 -1.33 -27.77
N GLY A 19 22.60 -0.21 -27.06
CA GLY A 19 23.83 0.48 -26.66
C GLY A 19 24.27 0.03 -25.26
N ARG A 20 25.44 -0.61 -25.14
CA ARG A 20 26.16 -0.73 -23.86
C ARG A 20 27.07 0.50 -23.71
N TYR A 21 26.80 1.35 -22.72
CA TYR A 21 27.75 2.37 -22.29
C TYR A 21 28.53 1.85 -21.06
N PRO A 22 29.87 1.77 -21.10
CA PRO A 22 30.65 1.34 -19.96
C PRO A 22 31.00 2.58 -19.11
N HIS A 23 30.17 2.90 -18.12
CA HIS A 23 30.64 3.63 -16.94
C HIS A 23 29.94 3.08 -15.69
N ARG A 24 30.74 2.96 -14.63
CA ARG A 24 30.47 2.26 -13.36
C ARG A 24 29.05 2.49 -12.82
N GLY A 25 28.34 1.38 -12.56
CA GLY A 25 27.38 1.29 -11.47
C GLY A 25 25.89 1.11 -11.82
N ASN A 26 25.40 1.51 -12.99
CA ASN A 26 23.97 1.41 -13.30
C ASN A 26 23.73 0.81 -14.70
N THR A 27 23.02 -0.31 -14.78
CA THR A 27 22.53 -0.86 -16.06
C THR A 27 21.10 -0.37 -16.30
N TRP A 28 20.90 0.39 -17.36
CA TRP A 28 19.58 0.85 -17.79
C TRP A 28 19.08 -0.04 -18.93
N VAL A 29 17.94 -0.71 -18.73
CA VAL A 29 17.33 -1.54 -19.77
C VAL A 29 15.89 -1.06 -19.96
N PHE A 30 15.59 -0.59 -21.17
CA PHE A 30 14.27 -0.08 -21.53
C PHE A 30 13.41 -1.20 -22.14
N ARG A 31 12.19 -1.40 -21.63
CA ARG A 31 11.18 -2.26 -22.26
C ARG A 31 9.96 -1.42 -22.62
N ARG A 32 9.56 -1.44 -23.90
CA ARG A 32 8.43 -0.68 -24.42
C ARG A 32 7.16 -1.53 -24.36
N GLN A 33 6.09 -1.04 -23.73
CA GLN A 33 4.74 -1.59 -23.83
C GLN A 33 3.89 -0.60 -24.65
N ARG A 34 3.25 -1.05 -25.73
CA ARG A 34 2.37 -0.19 -26.56
C ARG A 34 0.92 -0.38 -26.13
N SER A 35 0.23 0.72 -25.84
CA SER A 35 -1.24 0.84 -25.85
C SER A 35 -1.60 2.12 -26.65
N PRO A 36 -2.62 2.10 -27.52
CA PRO A 36 -2.94 3.22 -28.40
C PRO A 36 -3.78 4.28 -27.67
N SER A 37 -3.14 5.08 -26.80
CA SER A 37 -3.60 6.44 -26.41
C SER A 37 -2.78 7.07 -25.29
N ASN A 38 -1.96 6.30 -24.56
CA ASN A 38 -1.13 6.81 -23.46
C ASN A 38 0.30 6.28 -23.56
N PHE A 39 1.29 7.18 -23.59
CA PHE A 39 2.71 6.81 -23.45
C PHE A 39 3.04 6.63 -21.97
N SER A 40 3.23 5.38 -21.56
CA SER A 40 3.92 5.04 -20.31
C SER A 40 5.31 4.51 -20.65
N ILE A 41 6.34 5.12 -20.06
CA ILE A 41 7.70 4.57 -20.08
C ILE A 41 7.91 3.95 -18.70
N SER A 42 8.06 2.64 -18.67
CA SER A 42 8.44 1.91 -17.45
C SER A 42 9.87 1.43 -17.59
N TRP A 43 10.66 1.58 -16.52
CA TRP A 43 12.03 1.08 -16.47
C TRP A 43 12.33 0.57 -15.06
N VAL A 44 13.14 -0.48 -14.99
CA VAL A 44 13.62 -1.00 -13.71
C VAL A 44 15.01 -0.44 -13.47
N THR A 45 15.19 0.26 -12.35
CA THR A 45 16.54 0.59 -11.86
C THR A 45 16.99 -0.55 -10.96
N LYS A 46 18.07 -1.21 -11.37
CA LYS A 46 18.77 -2.19 -10.57
C LYS A 46 19.98 -1.50 -9.93
N SER A 47 19.91 -1.28 -8.63
CA SER A 47 21.02 -0.70 -7.87
C SER A 47 21.67 -1.80 -7.03
N PHE A 48 22.98 -1.96 -7.21
CA PHE A 48 23.79 -2.85 -6.39
C PHE A 48 24.49 -2.04 -5.30
N PHE A 49 24.18 -2.33 -4.05
CA PHE A 49 24.84 -1.70 -2.91
C PHE A 49 25.20 -2.78 -1.89
N ASN A 50 26.50 -2.94 -1.58
CA ASN A 50 27.03 -3.95 -0.65
C ASN A 50 26.49 -5.39 -0.87
N GLY A 51 26.41 -5.83 -2.13
CA GLY A 51 25.94 -7.19 -2.47
C GLY A 51 24.41 -7.36 -2.48
N LEU A 52 23.64 -6.34 -2.08
CA LEU A 52 22.19 -6.32 -2.20
C LEU A 52 21.78 -5.82 -3.59
N SER A 53 20.88 -6.55 -4.25
CA SER A 53 20.26 -6.13 -5.50
C SER A 53 18.88 -5.53 -5.20
N ILE A 54 18.74 -4.22 -5.34
CA ILE A 54 17.44 -3.53 -5.22
C ILE A 54 16.90 -3.29 -6.63
N GLU A 55 15.73 -3.86 -6.93
CA GLU A 55 15.02 -3.66 -8.19
C GLU A 55 13.82 -2.75 -7.96
N LEU A 56 13.92 -1.49 -8.38
CA LEU A 56 12.81 -0.54 -8.33
C LEU A 56 12.16 -0.46 -9.71
N THR A 57 10.85 -0.69 -9.77
CA THR A 57 10.09 -0.49 -11.01
C THR A 57 9.58 0.95 -11.03
N ASN A 58 10.08 1.76 -11.95
CA ASN A 58 9.66 3.15 -12.16
C ASN A 58 8.75 3.23 -13.39
N SER A 59 7.77 4.12 -13.36
CA SER A 59 6.93 4.42 -14.53
C SER A 59 6.64 5.92 -14.60
N VAL A 60 6.77 6.51 -15.79
CA VAL A 60 6.36 7.89 -16.08
C VAL A 60 5.25 7.90 -17.12
N HIS A 61 4.17 8.60 -16.80
CA HIS A 61 3.11 8.96 -17.74
C HIS A 61 3.41 10.34 -18.32
N LEU A 62 3.69 10.41 -19.62
CA LEU A 62 3.91 11.68 -20.31
C LEU A 62 2.58 12.16 -20.93
N GLY A 63 1.93 13.10 -20.27
CA GLY A 63 0.91 13.94 -20.90
C GLY A 63 1.60 15.13 -21.58
N PHE A 64 1.47 15.26 -22.90
CA PHE A 64 1.98 16.43 -23.62
C PHE A 64 0.95 17.57 -23.53
N PRO A 65 1.28 18.74 -22.96
CA PRO A 65 0.44 19.93 -23.11
C PRO A 65 0.63 20.51 -24.52
N LEU A 66 -0.49 20.86 -25.17
CA LEU A 66 -0.53 21.61 -26.43
C LEU A 66 0.17 22.96 -26.25
N GLN A 67 1.32 23.15 -26.91
CA GLN A 67 2.00 24.45 -26.96
C GLN A 67 1.25 25.40 -27.93
N SER A 68 0.67 26.47 -27.37
CA SER A 68 0.18 27.62 -28.12
C SER A 68 1.37 28.47 -28.61
N THR A 69 1.50 28.65 -29.91
CA THR A 69 2.47 29.56 -30.53
C THR A 69 2.00 31.01 -30.37
N ARG A 70 2.81 31.87 -29.73
CA ARG A 70 2.56 33.33 -29.69
C ARG A 70 3.36 34.02 -30.80
N LEU A 71 2.65 34.79 -31.63
CA LEU A 71 3.23 35.78 -32.55
C LEU A 71 3.56 37.08 -31.79
N PRO A 72 4.55 37.88 -32.25
CA PRO A 72 4.95 39.11 -31.56
C PRO A 72 3.94 40.26 -31.77
N PRO A 73 3.79 41.19 -30.80
CA PRO A 73 2.75 42.21 -30.88
C PRO A 73 3.15 43.39 -31.77
N ARG A 74 2.20 43.83 -32.59
CA ARG A 74 2.25 45.09 -33.35
C ARG A 74 1.79 46.22 -32.44
N LYS A 75 2.59 47.27 -32.29
CA LYS A 75 2.27 48.45 -31.45
C LYS A 75 1.15 49.28 -32.10
N THR A 76 -0.01 49.36 -31.46
CA THR A 76 -0.98 50.44 -31.66
C THR A 76 -1.53 50.89 -30.31
N GLY A 77 -1.45 52.20 -30.05
CA GLY A 77 -1.92 52.81 -28.81
C GLY A 77 -3.44 52.91 -28.79
N ARG A 78 -4.07 52.33 -27.78
CA ARG A 78 -5.43 52.66 -27.33
C ARG A 78 -5.46 52.69 -25.81
N LYS A 79 -5.94 53.80 -25.24
CA LYS A 79 -6.15 53.99 -23.80
C LYS A 79 -7.11 52.91 -23.28
N LYS A 80 -6.67 52.13 -22.29
CA LYS A 80 -7.46 51.09 -21.63
C LYS A 80 -8.25 51.72 -20.49
N VAL A 81 -9.57 51.76 -20.60
CA VAL A 81 -10.47 51.96 -19.46
C VAL A 81 -10.51 50.62 -18.73
N THR A 82 -10.01 50.57 -17.49
CA THR A 82 -10.04 49.35 -16.66
C THR A 82 -11.26 49.40 -15.74
N ASN A 83 -12.30 48.64 -16.05
CA ASN A 83 -13.23 48.20 -15.02
C ASN A 83 -12.50 47.17 -14.13
N PRO A 84 -12.58 47.26 -12.80
CA PRO A 84 -11.96 46.28 -11.93
C PRO A 84 -12.68 44.93 -12.08
N THR A 85 -12.00 43.96 -12.68
CA THR A 85 -12.41 42.55 -12.61
C THR A 85 -12.30 42.11 -11.14
N PRO A 86 -13.34 41.54 -10.53
CA PRO A 86 -13.23 41.02 -9.17
C PRO A 86 -12.11 39.98 -9.12
N LYS A 87 -11.17 40.15 -8.19
CA LYS A 87 -10.14 39.14 -7.90
C LYS A 87 -10.83 37.95 -7.26
N ILE A 88 -11.16 36.95 -8.06
CA ILE A 88 -11.60 35.65 -7.54
C ILE A 88 -10.39 35.03 -6.83
N ASP A 89 -10.58 34.62 -5.58
CA ASP A 89 -9.54 33.99 -4.77
C ASP A 89 -9.19 32.63 -5.39
N ALA A 90 -7.90 32.39 -5.67
CA ALA A 90 -7.43 31.12 -6.22
C ALA A 90 -7.81 29.93 -5.32
N LYS A 91 -7.95 30.15 -4.02
CA LYS A 91 -8.42 29.13 -3.07
C LYS A 91 -9.89 28.77 -3.28
N GLN A 92 -10.74 29.76 -3.55
CA GLN A 92 -12.16 29.53 -3.83
C GLN A 92 -12.35 28.74 -5.13
N LEU A 93 -11.55 29.03 -6.16
CA LEU A 93 -11.62 28.29 -7.43
C LEU A 93 -11.27 26.80 -7.28
N VAL A 94 -10.27 26.49 -6.45
CA VAL A 94 -9.90 25.10 -6.14
C VAL A 94 -11.01 24.41 -5.34
N ASP A 95 -11.59 25.09 -4.34
CA ASP A 95 -12.69 24.55 -3.56
C ASP A 95 -13.94 24.28 -4.44
N GLU A 96 -14.26 25.17 -5.38
CA GLU A 96 -15.36 24.98 -6.33
C GLU A 96 -15.12 23.79 -7.28
N GLU A 97 -13.90 23.63 -7.80
CA GLU A 97 -13.53 22.49 -8.65
C GLU A 97 -13.64 21.17 -7.88
N GLU A 98 -13.13 21.14 -6.64
CA GLU A 98 -13.23 19.97 -5.77
C GLU A 98 -14.69 19.57 -5.50
N GLN A 99 -15.56 20.54 -5.19
CA GLN A 99 -16.98 20.28 -4.97
C GLN A 99 -17.70 19.78 -6.23
N ALA A 100 -17.39 20.35 -7.40
CA ALA A 100 -17.94 19.89 -8.67
C ALA A 100 -17.53 18.43 -8.97
N LYS A 101 -16.26 18.08 -8.71
CA LYS A 101 -15.75 16.72 -8.90
C LYS A 101 -16.27 15.72 -7.88
N LEU A 102 -16.54 16.16 -6.66
CA LEU A 102 -17.25 15.36 -5.67
C LEU A 102 -18.68 15.03 -6.11
N ALA A 103 -19.41 16.01 -6.66
CA ALA A 103 -20.74 15.78 -7.20
C ALA A 103 -20.72 14.79 -8.38
N GLU A 104 -19.78 14.96 -9.33
CA GLU A 104 -19.57 14.02 -10.44
C GLU A 104 -19.28 12.59 -9.96
N LEU A 105 -18.43 12.42 -8.95
CA LEU A 105 -18.13 11.10 -8.38
C LEU A 105 -19.37 10.48 -7.71
N LYS A 106 -20.13 11.25 -6.94
CA LYS A 106 -21.37 10.77 -6.31
C LYS A 106 -22.41 10.34 -7.35
N GLU A 107 -22.49 11.06 -8.47
CA GLU A 107 -23.35 10.71 -9.61
C GLU A 107 -22.88 9.42 -10.29
N ASN A 108 -21.58 9.27 -10.56
CA ASN A 108 -21.00 8.04 -11.13
C ASN A 108 -21.27 6.81 -10.25
N LEU A 109 -21.25 6.99 -8.92
CA LEU A 109 -21.57 5.94 -7.95
C LEU A 109 -23.08 5.67 -7.86
N ALA A 110 -23.93 6.47 -8.49
CA ALA A 110 -25.39 6.32 -8.56
C ALA A 110 -26.06 6.11 -7.18
N GLY A 111 -25.49 6.70 -6.13
CA GLY A 111 -25.97 6.53 -4.75
C GLY A 111 -25.59 5.18 -4.09
N ASN A 112 -24.93 4.26 -4.80
CA ASN A 112 -24.36 3.02 -4.24
C ASN A 112 -23.02 3.27 -3.53
N ILE A 113 -22.95 4.35 -2.75
CA ILE A 113 -21.80 4.64 -1.91
C ILE A 113 -21.93 3.74 -0.68
N PRO A 114 -20.99 2.83 -0.42
CA PRO A 114 -20.99 2.07 0.83
C PRO A 114 -21.05 3.03 2.01
N SER A 115 -21.95 2.78 2.97
CA SER A 115 -22.24 3.68 4.11
C SER A 115 -21.02 4.07 4.96
N ARG A 116 -19.91 3.35 4.79
CA ARG A 116 -18.62 3.62 5.40
C ARG A 116 -17.94 4.89 4.88
N TYR A 117 -18.14 5.26 3.62
CA TYR A 117 -17.43 6.37 3.00
C TYR A 117 -18.23 7.66 3.15
N ASP A 118 -17.62 8.66 3.80
CA ASP A 118 -18.15 10.02 3.86
C ASP A 118 -17.55 10.92 2.76
N ASP A 119 -18.02 12.17 2.67
CA ASP A 119 -17.53 13.15 1.69
C ASP A 119 -16.03 13.40 1.79
N SER A 120 -15.45 13.32 2.99
CA SER A 120 -14.01 13.45 3.18
C SER A 120 -13.27 12.25 2.59
N ASP A 121 -13.80 11.04 2.75
CA ASP A 121 -13.21 9.84 2.19
C ASP A 121 -13.29 9.86 0.65
N LEU A 122 -14.43 10.28 0.08
CA LEU A 122 -14.60 10.44 -1.37
C LEU A 122 -13.63 11.49 -1.95
N MET A 123 -13.47 12.63 -1.25
CA MET A 123 -12.51 13.65 -1.64
C MET A 123 -11.06 13.15 -1.61
N ALA A 124 -10.71 12.28 -0.65
CA ALA A 124 -9.39 11.67 -0.61
C ALA A 124 -9.12 10.82 -1.86
N PHE A 125 -10.10 10.04 -2.32
CA PHE A 125 -10.00 9.27 -3.58
C PHE A 125 -9.93 10.17 -4.82
N LEU A 126 -10.58 11.34 -4.82
CA LEU A 126 -10.45 12.31 -5.91
C LEU A 126 -9.06 12.91 -5.95
N ARG A 127 -8.57 13.44 -4.83
CA ARG A 127 -7.20 14.00 -4.71
C ARG A 127 -6.14 12.98 -5.09
N ALA A 128 -6.35 11.71 -4.71
CA ALA A 128 -5.51 10.59 -5.09
C ALA A 128 -5.33 10.39 -6.59
N ARG A 129 -6.30 10.83 -7.40
CA ARG A 129 -6.35 10.66 -8.84
C ARG A 129 -6.45 12.00 -9.57
N SER A 130 -5.88 13.04 -8.98
CA SER A 130 -5.84 14.39 -9.56
C SER A 130 -7.23 14.89 -9.98
N LEU A 131 -8.22 14.66 -9.12
CA LEU A 131 -9.64 14.98 -9.31
C LEU A 131 -10.29 14.29 -10.53
N ASN A 132 -9.73 13.17 -11.00
CA ASN A 132 -10.34 12.33 -12.02
C ASN A 132 -11.39 11.40 -11.38
N ALA A 133 -12.67 11.73 -11.53
CA ALA A 133 -13.78 10.98 -10.93
C ALA A 133 -13.82 9.51 -11.37
N LYS A 134 -13.53 9.19 -12.64
CA LYS A 134 -13.54 7.81 -13.14
C LYS A 134 -12.44 6.94 -12.55
N GLU A 135 -11.23 7.50 -12.42
CA GLU A 135 -10.12 6.77 -11.79
C GLU A 135 -10.29 6.68 -10.27
N ALA A 136 -10.90 7.69 -9.64
CA ALA A 136 -11.27 7.66 -8.23
C ALA A 136 -12.32 6.56 -7.95
N GLU A 137 -13.34 6.45 -8.79
CA GLU A 137 -14.37 5.40 -8.71
C GLU A 137 -13.74 4.01 -8.80
N LYS A 138 -12.83 3.77 -9.75
CA LYS A 138 -12.10 2.50 -9.87
C LYS A 138 -11.28 2.19 -8.61
N LEU A 139 -10.54 3.17 -8.10
CA LEU A 139 -9.75 3.00 -6.88
C LEU A 139 -10.66 2.66 -5.68
N MET A 140 -11.77 3.35 -5.55
CA MET A 140 -12.74 3.13 -4.47
C MET A 140 -13.35 1.73 -4.53
N LYS A 141 -13.69 1.22 -5.73
CA LYS A 141 -14.17 -0.17 -5.90
C LYS A 141 -13.11 -1.19 -5.48
N VAL A 142 -11.85 -0.97 -5.84
CA VAL A 142 -10.73 -1.84 -5.41
C VAL A 142 -10.55 -1.79 -3.89
N ASP A 143 -10.59 -0.62 -3.27
CA ASP A 143 -10.49 -0.46 -1.81
C ASP A 143 -11.64 -1.19 -1.10
N PHE A 144 -12.86 -1.02 -1.60
CA PHE A 144 -14.06 -1.67 -1.05
C PHE A 144 -13.97 -3.20 -1.15
N ASN A 145 -13.64 -3.74 -2.33
CA ASN A 145 -13.48 -5.18 -2.54
C ASN A 145 -12.37 -5.75 -1.65
N LEU A 146 -11.24 -5.04 -1.53
CA LEU A 146 -10.14 -5.43 -0.66
C LEU A 146 -10.55 -5.49 0.81
N ARG A 147 -11.26 -4.47 1.32
CA ARG A 147 -11.73 -4.45 2.72
C ARG A 147 -12.69 -5.59 3.02
N LYS A 148 -13.60 -5.90 2.09
CA LYS A 148 -14.48 -7.06 2.19
C LYS A 148 -13.70 -8.37 2.15
N PHE A 149 -12.77 -8.51 1.21
CA PHE A 149 -11.91 -9.69 1.09
C PHE A 149 -11.16 -9.96 2.41
N LEU A 150 -10.61 -8.91 3.01
CA LEU A 150 -9.90 -8.95 4.28
C LEU A 150 -10.82 -9.03 5.52
N GLN A 151 -12.14 -8.95 5.38
CA GLN A 151 -13.10 -8.93 6.50
C GLN A 151 -12.73 -7.84 7.52
N MET A 152 -12.47 -6.62 7.02
CA MET A 152 -11.96 -5.53 7.86
C MET A 152 -12.96 -5.07 8.92
N ASP A 153 -14.27 -5.11 8.66
CA ASP A 153 -15.27 -4.63 9.62
C ASP A 153 -15.32 -5.53 10.86
N GLU A 154 -15.20 -6.85 10.69
CA GLU A 154 -15.09 -7.83 11.76
C GLU A 154 -13.76 -7.68 12.50
N PHE A 155 -12.67 -7.50 11.76
CA PHE A 155 -11.33 -7.33 12.31
C PHE A 155 -11.24 -6.08 13.21
N LEU A 156 -11.78 -4.94 12.76
CA LEU A 156 -11.78 -3.68 13.50
C LEU A 156 -12.60 -3.74 14.80
N LYS A 157 -13.67 -4.55 14.83
CA LYS A 157 -14.53 -4.74 16.01
C LYS A 157 -13.93 -5.70 17.05
N ASN A 158 -12.96 -6.53 16.66
CA ASN A 158 -12.40 -7.57 17.53
C ASN A 158 -11.06 -7.12 18.13
N GLU A 159 -11.09 -6.35 19.22
CA GLU A 159 -9.86 -5.92 19.91
C GLU A 159 -9.02 -7.06 20.49
N ASN A 160 -9.61 -8.25 20.62
CA ASN A 160 -8.97 -9.48 21.10
C ASN A 160 -8.52 -10.39 19.95
N HIS A 161 -8.49 -9.89 18.71
CA HIS A 161 -7.97 -10.65 17.59
C HIS A 161 -6.49 -11.00 17.83
N PRO A 162 -6.04 -12.26 17.59
CA PRO A 162 -4.67 -12.69 17.91
C PRO A 162 -3.57 -11.78 17.33
N GLN A 163 -3.73 -11.34 16.08
CA GLN A 163 -2.81 -10.41 15.42
C GLN A 163 -2.72 -9.06 16.15
N ILE A 164 -3.86 -8.52 16.63
CA ILE A 164 -3.91 -7.26 17.37
C ILE A 164 -3.25 -7.44 18.75
N LEU A 165 -3.50 -8.56 19.42
CA LEU A 165 -2.89 -8.87 20.71
C LEU A 165 -1.36 -9.02 20.60
N LEU A 166 -0.87 -9.74 19.59
CA LEU A 166 0.56 -9.85 19.29
C LEU A 166 1.18 -8.47 19.04
N ASN A 167 0.54 -7.67 18.17
CA ASN A 167 1.02 -6.33 17.86
C ASN A 167 0.98 -5.38 19.07
N LYS A 168 0.02 -5.52 19.99
CA LYS A 168 0.01 -4.77 21.27
C LYS A 168 1.15 -5.21 22.18
N LYS A 169 1.38 -6.53 22.32
CA LYS A 169 2.43 -7.12 23.17
C LYS A 169 3.84 -6.68 22.76
N HIS A 170 4.11 -6.63 21.46
CA HIS A 170 5.40 -6.23 20.90
C HIS A 170 5.32 -4.88 20.17
N SER A 171 4.44 -3.98 20.63
CA SER A 171 4.25 -2.68 19.99
C SER A 171 5.54 -1.86 20.02
N VAL A 172 5.80 -1.12 18.95
CA VAL A 172 6.83 -0.07 18.90
C VAL A 172 6.22 1.32 18.70
N SER A 173 4.92 1.45 18.91
CA SER A 173 4.19 2.68 18.61
C SER A 173 3.22 3.07 19.71
N GLY A 174 2.92 4.37 19.76
CA GLY A 174 2.02 4.96 20.73
C GLY A 174 1.44 6.27 20.23
N ILE A 175 0.24 6.62 20.69
CA ILE A 175 -0.34 7.96 20.48
C ILE A 175 0.01 8.79 21.68
N ILE A 176 0.58 9.98 21.44
CA ILE A 176 0.97 10.88 22.52
C ILE A 176 -0.03 12.02 22.73
N GLY A 177 -0.89 12.31 21.75
CA GLY A 177 -1.88 13.38 21.88
C GLY A 177 -2.05 14.11 20.55
N PHE A 178 -2.21 15.42 20.63
CA PHE A 178 -2.38 16.29 19.47
C PHE A 178 -1.26 17.34 19.43
N ASP A 179 -0.87 17.75 18.24
CA ASP A 179 0.07 18.85 18.03
C ASP A 179 -0.61 20.22 18.24
N ASN A 180 0.17 21.29 18.14
CA ASN A 180 -0.31 22.67 18.36
C ASN A 180 -1.40 23.12 17.36
N GLU A 181 -1.62 22.36 16.29
CA GLU A 181 -2.68 22.60 15.28
C GLU A 181 -3.85 21.61 15.41
N GLY A 182 -3.89 20.80 16.47
CA GLY A 182 -4.95 19.82 16.71
C GLY A 182 -4.86 18.58 15.82
N THR A 183 -3.67 18.22 15.34
CA THR A 183 -3.42 16.98 14.59
C THR A 183 -2.90 15.88 15.51
N LEU A 184 -3.48 14.68 15.45
CA LEU A 184 -3.07 13.52 16.23
C LEU A 184 -1.60 13.18 15.95
N VAL A 185 -0.83 12.95 17.01
CA VAL A 185 0.58 12.58 16.93
C VAL A 185 0.78 11.13 17.35
N ARG A 186 1.32 10.33 16.43
CA ARG A 186 1.76 8.95 16.69
C ARG A 186 3.29 8.87 16.67
N VAL A 187 3.86 8.24 17.69
CA VAL A 187 5.28 7.87 17.75
C VAL A 187 5.45 6.45 17.24
N ILE A 188 6.52 6.22 16.45
CA ILE A 188 6.94 4.91 15.97
C ILE A 188 8.46 4.77 16.23
N ASN A 189 8.82 3.96 17.23
CA ASN A 189 10.18 3.61 17.63
C ASN A 189 10.72 2.46 16.76
N ILE A 190 10.89 2.70 15.45
CA ILE A 190 11.12 1.63 14.47
C ILE A 190 12.41 0.83 14.71
N GLY A 191 13.46 1.45 15.25
CA GLY A 191 14.72 0.74 15.48
C GLY A 191 14.62 -0.34 16.56
N TYR A 192 13.66 -0.23 17.48
CA TYR A 192 13.36 -1.21 18.53
C TYR A 192 12.52 -2.40 18.03
N SER A 193 11.95 -2.34 16.82
CA SER A 193 11.02 -3.36 16.31
C SER A 193 11.72 -4.65 15.88
N ASP A 194 11.24 -5.82 16.29
CA ASP A 194 11.63 -7.08 15.66
C ASP A 194 10.90 -7.27 14.31
N ILE A 195 11.24 -6.43 13.32
CA ILE A 195 10.59 -6.42 12.00
C ILE A 195 10.68 -7.81 11.35
N LYS A 196 11.84 -8.47 11.47
CA LYS A 196 12.04 -9.79 10.88
C LYS A 196 11.18 -10.83 11.58
N GLY A 197 11.10 -10.81 12.92
CA GLY A 197 10.15 -11.64 13.66
C GLY A 197 8.72 -11.45 13.15
N PHE A 198 8.25 -10.21 13.05
CA PHE A 198 6.91 -9.89 12.55
C PHE A 198 6.63 -10.46 11.15
N LEU A 199 7.60 -10.37 10.23
CA LEU A 199 7.46 -10.91 8.87
C LEU A 199 7.48 -12.45 8.81
N ASN A 200 7.94 -13.13 9.88
CA ASN A 200 7.91 -14.59 9.97
C ASN A 200 6.68 -15.13 10.71
N VAL A 201 6.02 -14.34 11.56
CA VAL A 201 4.86 -14.79 12.34
C VAL A 201 3.52 -14.25 11.84
N LEU A 202 3.56 -13.17 11.07
CA LEU A 202 2.38 -12.61 10.40
C LEU A 202 2.56 -12.69 8.90
N SER A 203 1.51 -13.17 8.23
CA SER A 203 1.48 -13.17 6.78
C SER A 203 1.52 -11.74 6.23
N THR A 204 1.83 -11.57 4.95
CA THR A 204 1.77 -10.25 4.28
C THR A 204 0.37 -9.65 4.37
N MET A 205 -0.68 -10.46 4.17
CA MET A 205 -2.07 -9.99 4.33
C MET A 205 -2.39 -9.61 5.78
N GLU A 206 -1.90 -10.34 6.77
CA GLU A 206 -2.12 -10.04 8.19
C GLU A 206 -1.41 -8.75 8.61
N ASN A 207 -0.16 -8.56 8.20
CA ASN A 207 0.57 -7.30 8.38
C ASN A 207 -0.20 -6.13 7.74
N PHE A 208 -0.76 -6.34 6.56
CA PHE A 208 -1.56 -5.31 5.90
C PHE A 208 -2.86 -5.00 6.65
N LYS A 209 -3.58 -6.00 7.18
CA LYS A 209 -4.75 -5.78 8.05
C LYS A 209 -4.40 -4.95 9.28
N LEU A 210 -3.27 -5.23 9.94
CA LEU A 210 -2.78 -4.43 11.07
C LEU A 210 -2.46 -2.99 10.68
N PHE A 211 -1.82 -2.80 9.53
CA PHE A 211 -1.56 -1.47 8.98
C PHE A 211 -2.87 -0.69 8.76
N LEU A 212 -3.90 -1.32 8.18
CA LEU A 212 -5.22 -0.71 8.01
C LEU A 212 -5.90 -0.40 9.35
N TRP A 213 -5.72 -1.27 10.34
CA TRP A 213 -6.25 -1.08 11.69
C TRP A 213 -5.62 0.14 12.38
N TYR A 214 -4.31 0.34 12.27
CA TYR A 214 -3.64 1.54 12.80
C TYR A 214 -4.18 2.82 12.16
N ILE A 215 -4.20 2.89 10.82
CA ILE A 215 -4.70 4.08 10.11
C ILE A 215 -6.16 4.36 10.48
N HIS A 216 -7.00 3.33 10.54
CA HIS A 216 -8.40 3.49 10.90
C HIS A 216 -8.56 4.07 12.30
N ARG A 217 -7.82 3.56 13.29
CA ARG A 217 -7.88 4.07 14.68
C ARG A 217 -7.42 5.51 14.78
N ASP A 218 -6.33 5.84 14.09
CA ASP A 218 -5.77 7.19 14.12
C ASP A 218 -6.74 8.19 13.49
N LEU A 219 -7.29 7.87 12.32
CA LEU A 219 -8.29 8.72 11.66
C LEU A 219 -9.57 8.85 12.48
N LEU A 220 -10.00 7.80 13.19
CA LEU A 220 -11.18 7.87 14.05
C LEU A 220 -10.96 8.85 15.21
N LEU A 221 -9.79 8.79 15.86
CA LEU A 221 -9.44 9.73 16.94
C LEU A 221 -9.30 11.16 16.41
N GLN A 222 -8.70 11.36 15.24
CA GLN A 222 -8.64 12.66 14.58
C GLN A 222 -10.04 13.20 14.27
N LYS A 223 -10.94 12.37 13.73
CA LYS A 223 -12.34 12.76 13.43
C LYS A 223 -13.08 13.18 14.70
N VAL A 224 -12.89 12.46 15.81
CA VAL A 224 -13.48 12.84 17.12
C VAL A 224 -12.96 14.21 17.57
N GLU A 225 -11.68 14.50 17.41
CA GLU A 225 -11.12 15.80 17.79
C GLU A 225 -11.56 16.93 16.87
N ASN A 226 -11.65 16.66 15.57
CA ASN A 226 -12.20 17.57 14.56
C ASN A 226 -13.64 17.99 14.90
N MET A 227 -14.47 17.08 15.42
CA MET A 227 -15.84 17.41 15.85
C MET A 227 -15.87 18.40 17.03
N LYS A 228 -14.87 18.38 17.92
CA LYS A 228 -14.78 19.30 19.06
C LYS A 228 -14.23 20.67 18.67
N THR A 229 -13.23 20.68 17.79
CA THR A 229 -12.45 21.88 17.44
C THR A 229 -12.97 22.60 16.20
N GLY A 230 -13.82 21.94 15.40
CA GLY A 230 -14.27 22.44 14.10
C GLY A 230 -13.21 22.30 12.98
N ASN A 231 -12.08 21.63 13.24
CA ASN A 231 -11.08 21.35 12.23
C ASN A 231 -11.63 20.35 11.19
N LYS A 232 -11.26 20.51 9.92
CA LYS A 232 -11.74 19.68 8.80
C LYS A 232 -10.68 18.75 8.22
N LYS A 233 -9.44 18.80 8.73
CA LYS A 233 -8.33 18.01 8.20
C LYS A 233 -8.29 16.64 8.86
N ASN A 234 -8.51 15.59 8.09
CA ASN A 234 -8.41 14.20 8.52
C ASN A 234 -7.00 13.65 8.25
N GLN A 235 -6.00 14.30 8.85
CA GLN A 235 -4.59 13.96 8.69
C GLN A 235 -3.96 13.59 10.03
N ILE A 236 -2.84 12.86 10.00
CA ILE A 236 -2.09 12.39 11.16
C ILE A 236 -0.63 12.84 11.05
N ALA A 237 -0.03 13.23 12.17
CA ALA A 237 1.38 13.52 12.30
C ALA A 237 2.11 12.30 12.89
N TYR A 238 3.27 11.96 12.32
CA TYR A 238 4.08 10.84 12.79
C TYR A 238 5.45 11.32 13.25
N ILE A 239 5.93 10.77 14.38
CA ILE A 239 7.33 10.85 14.80
C ILE A 239 7.94 9.47 14.57
N LEU A 240 8.84 9.36 13.59
CA LEU A 240 9.58 8.15 13.30
C LEU A 240 10.94 8.23 13.98
N ASN A 241 11.05 7.59 15.15
CA ASN A 241 12.30 7.51 15.91
C ASN A 241 13.18 6.36 15.38
N MET A 242 14.32 6.71 14.81
CA MET A 242 15.25 5.80 14.13
C MET A 242 16.39 5.31 15.05
N GLU A 243 16.33 5.65 16.34
CA GLU A 243 17.29 5.17 17.34
C GLU A 243 17.36 3.63 17.35
N HIS A 244 18.57 3.09 17.51
CA HIS A 244 18.90 1.66 17.38
C HIS A 244 18.70 1.02 15.99
N LEU A 245 18.35 1.78 14.96
CA LEU A 245 18.30 1.24 13.60
C LEU A 245 19.70 1.05 13.01
N SER A 246 20.05 -0.20 12.71
CA SER A 246 21.30 -0.54 12.02
C SER A 246 21.14 -0.56 10.50
N MET A 247 22.22 -0.27 9.77
CA MET A 247 22.24 -0.34 8.30
C MET A 247 21.90 -1.75 7.79
N SER A 248 22.38 -2.79 8.49
CA SER A 248 22.09 -4.18 8.14
C SER A 248 20.60 -4.50 8.21
N LYS A 249 19.90 -4.01 9.24
CA LYS A 249 18.46 -4.18 9.40
C LYS A 249 17.69 -3.35 8.37
N PHE A 250 18.10 -2.11 8.15
CA PHE A 250 17.46 -1.21 7.18
C PHE A 250 17.58 -1.71 5.73
N MET A 251 18.70 -2.36 5.41
CA MET A 251 18.97 -2.89 4.06
C MET A 251 18.69 -4.39 3.93
N ASP A 252 18.12 -5.04 4.94
CA ASP A 252 17.72 -6.45 4.80
C ASP A 252 16.68 -6.55 3.66
N LYS A 253 16.92 -7.48 2.73
CA LYS A 253 16.12 -7.61 1.51
C LYS A 253 14.63 -7.75 1.82
N THR A 254 14.30 -8.61 2.77
CA THR A 254 12.91 -8.89 3.14
C THR A 254 12.26 -7.64 3.72
N ILE A 255 12.97 -6.95 4.63
CA ILE A 255 12.47 -5.72 5.26
C ILE A 255 12.25 -4.62 4.22
N VAL A 256 13.19 -4.46 3.28
CA VAL A 256 13.08 -3.49 2.18
C VAL A 256 11.87 -3.81 1.30
N GLU A 257 11.69 -5.07 0.90
CA GLU A 257 10.56 -5.49 0.07
C GLU A 257 9.21 -5.26 0.77
N ALA A 258 9.10 -5.61 2.06
CA ALA A 258 7.90 -5.37 2.86
C ALA A 258 7.63 -3.86 3.03
N GLY A 259 8.67 -3.06 3.30
CA GLY A 259 8.57 -1.61 3.41
C GLY A 259 8.15 -0.94 2.10
N LEU A 260 8.68 -1.37 0.96
CA LEU A 260 8.28 -0.88 -0.36
C LEU A 260 6.81 -1.20 -0.67
N MET A 261 6.34 -2.37 -0.25
CA MET A 261 4.94 -2.74 -0.39
C MET A 261 4.03 -1.88 0.50
N ALA A 262 4.38 -1.73 1.78
CA ALA A 262 3.63 -0.88 2.71
C ALA A 262 3.57 0.57 2.22
N LEU A 263 4.70 1.10 1.71
CA LEU A 263 4.78 2.42 1.09
C LEU A 263 3.86 2.53 -0.13
N LYS A 264 3.84 1.53 -1.01
CA LYS A 264 2.93 1.50 -2.16
C LYS A 264 1.47 1.55 -1.72
N LEU A 265 1.10 0.74 -0.72
CA LEU A 265 -0.27 0.66 -0.22
C LEU A 265 -0.71 1.96 0.47
N LEU A 266 0.15 2.56 1.30
CA LEU A 266 -0.08 3.89 1.89
C LEU A 266 -0.36 4.91 0.79
N GLN A 267 0.51 4.94 -0.23
CA GLN A 267 0.44 5.93 -1.30
C GLN A 267 -0.69 5.71 -2.30
N ASP A 268 -1.23 4.50 -2.43
CA ASP A 268 -2.27 4.18 -3.40
C ASP A 268 -3.68 4.18 -2.78
N HIS A 269 -3.81 3.86 -1.48
CA HIS A 269 -5.10 3.71 -0.81
C HIS A 269 -5.38 4.76 0.27
N TYR A 270 -4.35 5.39 0.85
CA TYR A 270 -4.50 6.30 1.99
C TYR A 270 -3.89 7.66 1.67
N HIS A 271 -4.38 8.22 0.58
CA HIS A 271 -4.00 9.54 0.13
C HIS A 271 -4.45 10.61 1.12
N ASP A 272 -3.59 11.61 1.34
CA ASP A 272 -3.89 12.77 2.20
C ASP A 272 -4.14 12.42 3.68
N VAL A 273 -3.68 11.24 4.14
CA VAL A 273 -3.74 10.84 5.56
C VAL A 273 -2.54 11.35 6.36
N VAL A 274 -1.39 11.57 5.70
CA VAL A 274 -0.14 11.98 6.36
C VAL A 274 0.00 13.50 6.28
N LYS A 275 -0.06 14.19 7.42
CA LYS A 275 0.28 15.63 7.52
C LYS A 275 1.79 15.83 7.42
N VAL A 276 2.52 15.10 8.24
CA VAL A 276 3.97 15.22 8.41
C VAL A 276 4.54 13.95 9.02
N VAL A 277 5.75 13.58 8.63
CA VAL A 277 6.58 12.55 9.27
C VAL A 277 7.87 13.18 9.73
N TYR A 278 8.02 13.41 11.03
CA TYR A 278 9.28 13.85 11.63
C TYR A 278 10.18 12.63 11.83
N VAL A 279 11.28 12.55 11.08
CA VAL A 279 12.29 11.50 11.26
C VAL A 279 13.35 12.04 12.21
N VAL A 280 13.49 11.39 13.38
CA VAL A 280 14.41 11.78 14.46
C VAL A 280 15.40 10.66 14.76
N ASN A 281 16.52 11.01 15.40
CA ASN A 281 17.63 10.08 15.66
C ASN A 281 18.07 9.30 14.39
N ALA A 282 18.02 9.95 13.23
CA ALA A 282 18.40 9.33 11.97
C ALA A 282 19.90 8.97 12.01
N PRO A 283 20.27 7.68 11.81
CA PRO A 283 21.67 7.30 11.79
C PRO A 283 22.38 7.93 10.57
N SER A 284 23.70 8.10 10.65
CA SER A 284 24.48 8.81 9.62
C SER A 284 24.34 8.24 8.20
N PHE A 285 24.03 6.95 8.07
CA PHE A 285 23.80 6.31 6.77
C PHE A 285 22.43 6.65 6.16
N PHE A 286 21.45 7.08 6.97
CA PHE A 286 20.04 7.19 6.56
C PHE A 286 19.86 8.18 5.42
N SER A 287 20.48 9.35 5.47
CA SER A 287 20.37 10.37 4.41
C SER A 287 20.86 9.87 3.05
N SER A 288 21.86 8.99 3.03
CA SER A 288 22.34 8.35 1.80
C SER A 288 21.37 7.27 1.31
N ALA A 289 20.83 6.46 2.23
CA ALA A 289 19.92 5.38 1.88
C ALA A 289 18.52 5.90 1.46
N PHE A 290 18.01 6.95 2.10
CA PHE A 290 16.75 7.61 1.74
C PHE A 290 16.75 8.13 0.29
N LYS A 291 17.90 8.62 -0.20
CA LYS A 291 18.07 9.04 -1.60
C LYS A 291 17.86 7.89 -2.59
N LEU A 292 18.17 6.65 -2.21
CA LEU A 292 17.93 5.46 -3.04
C LEU A 292 16.44 5.14 -3.16
N PHE A 293 15.66 5.41 -2.09
CA PHE A 293 14.22 5.17 -2.06
C PHE A 293 13.38 6.32 -2.60
N LYS A 294 13.93 7.54 -2.70
CA LYS A 294 13.24 8.71 -3.24
C LYS A 294 12.45 8.45 -4.55
N PRO A 295 12.97 7.71 -5.55
CA PRO A 295 12.24 7.48 -6.81
C PRO A 295 10.89 6.76 -6.66
N VAL A 296 10.66 6.02 -5.57
CA VAL A 296 9.39 5.31 -5.32
C VAL A 296 8.45 6.06 -4.38
N ILE A 297 8.87 7.22 -3.86
CA ILE A 297 8.06 8.08 -3.00
C ILE A 297 7.43 9.16 -3.88
N LYS A 298 6.09 9.21 -3.93
CA LYS A 298 5.29 10.25 -4.56
C LYS A 298 5.60 11.60 -3.91
N GLU A 299 5.61 12.64 -4.73
CA GLU A 299 6.01 13.99 -4.31
C GLU A 299 5.25 14.51 -3.08
N ALA A 300 3.93 14.28 -3.00
CA ALA A 300 3.12 14.69 -1.85
C ALA A 300 3.58 14.06 -0.52
N LEU A 301 3.90 12.76 -0.53
CA LEU A 301 4.44 12.09 0.66
C LEU A 301 5.88 12.54 0.95
N HIS A 302 6.70 12.70 -0.08
CA HIS A 302 8.07 13.20 0.06
C HIS A 302 8.11 14.58 0.72
N GLN A 303 7.22 15.49 0.34
CA GLN A 303 7.09 16.83 0.95
C GLN A 303 6.64 16.78 2.42
N SER A 304 5.95 15.72 2.81
CA SER A 304 5.49 15.51 4.19
C SER A 304 6.59 14.92 5.09
N ILE A 305 7.65 14.33 4.53
CA ILE A 305 8.75 13.74 5.31
C ILE A 305 9.78 14.81 5.65
N LYS A 306 10.00 15.05 6.94
CA LYS A 306 10.99 15.97 7.49
C LYS A 306 12.06 15.19 8.25
N VAL A 307 13.23 15.03 7.64
CA VAL A 307 14.40 14.48 8.34
C VAL A 307 15.04 15.59 9.16
N LEU A 308 14.99 15.47 10.49
CA LEU A 308 15.48 16.50 11.40
C LEU A 308 16.97 16.30 11.72
N ASP A 309 17.68 17.41 11.88
CA ASP A 309 19.11 17.44 12.21
C ASP A 309 19.36 17.18 13.72
N SER A 310 20.57 17.44 14.22
CA SER A 310 20.95 17.16 15.60
C SER A 310 20.14 17.91 16.67
N ASN A 311 19.49 19.02 16.31
CA ASN A 311 18.59 19.82 17.16
C ASN A 311 17.11 19.42 17.01
N TRP A 312 16.85 18.15 16.70
CA TRP A 312 15.49 17.66 16.44
C TRP A 312 14.57 17.80 17.65
N LYS A 313 15.08 17.75 18.89
CA LYS A 313 14.29 17.94 20.11
C LYS A 313 13.70 19.34 20.17
N GLU A 314 14.53 20.36 19.97
CA GLU A 314 14.11 21.75 19.93
C GLU A 314 13.17 22.03 18.76
N GLU A 315 13.33 21.34 17.64
CA GLU A 315 12.42 21.45 16.51
C GLU A 315 11.05 20.82 16.80
N LEU A 316 10.98 19.64 17.44
CA LEU A 316 9.69 19.01 17.78
C LEU A 316 8.85 19.89 18.71
N VAL A 317 9.46 20.51 19.73
CA VAL A 317 8.76 21.37 20.71
C VAL A 317 8.13 22.62 20.07
N LYS A 318 8.58 23.03 18.87
CA LYS A 318 7.92 24.13 18.13
C LYS A 318 6.54 23.73 17.59
N HIS A 319 6.33 22.45 17.32
CA HIS A 319 5.12 21.93 16.70
C HIS A 319 4.21 21.20 17.69
N ILE A 320 4.78 20.66 18.77
CA ILE A 320 4.09 19.84 19.77
C ILE A 320 4.40 20.41 21.15
N ASP A 321 3.36 20.64 21.96
CA ASP A 321 3.51 21.08 23.35
C ASP A 321 4.47 20.16 24.12
N ALA A 322 5.40 20.75 24.87
CA ALA A 322 6.37 20.03 25.67
C ALA A 322 5.70 19.12 26.70
N ASP A 323 4.53 19.48 27.23
CA ASP A 323 3.80 18.66 28.22
C ASP A 323 3.09 17.46 27.59
N ILE A 324 2.94 17.44 26.25
CA ILE A 324 2.42 16.31 25.49
C ILE A 324 3.55 15.36 25.09
N LEU A 325 4.73 15.92 24.80
CA LEU A 325 5.88 15.20 24.27
C LEU A 325 6.67 14.48 25.40
N PRO A 326 6.98 13.18 25.27
CA PRO A 326 7.82 12.45 26.22
C PRO A 326 9.20 13.09 26.42
N VAL A 327 9.77 12.93 27.62
CA VAL A 327 11.10 13.45 27.97
C VAL A 327 12.19 12.95 27.01
N TYR A 328 12.18 11.67 26.65
CA TYR A 328 13.19 11.12 25.72
C TYR A 328 13.13 11.78 24.32
N LEU A 329 11.96 12.32 23.93
CA LEU A 329 11.74 13.08 22.69
C LEU A 329 11.94 14.60 22.85
N GLY A 330 12.33 15.09 24.02
CA GLY A 330 12.65 16.50 24.28
C GLY A 330 11.55 17.32 24.93
N GLY A 331 10.45 16.71 25.38
CA GLY A 331 9.42 17.38 26.17
C GLY A 331 9.58 17.19 27.68
N ASN A 332 8.47 17.35 28.41
CA ASN A 332 8.38 17.27 29.86
C ASN A 332 7.57 16.05 30.34
N ARG A 333 6.92 15.32 29.42
CA ARG A 333 5.96 14.29 29.80
C ARG A 333 6.63 13.03 30.32
N VAL A 334 6.13 12.57 31.46
CA VAL A 334 6.33 11.24 32.03
C VAL A 334 4.99 10.51 32.11
N ASP A 335 5.00 9.19 32.22
CA ASP A 335 3.75 8.45 32.47
C ASP A 335 3.32 8.47 33.95
N CYS A 336 2.27 7.72 34.30
CA CYS A 336 1.72 7.77 35.65
C CYS A 336 2.64 7.16 36.72
N THR A 337 3.67 6.40 36.30
CA THR A 337 4.72 5.85 37.17
C THR A 337 5.93 6.77 37.28
N GLY A 338 5.97 7.85 36.51
CA GLY A 338 7.11 8.76 36.41
C GLY A 338 8.18 8.33 35.40
N ASP A 339 7.88 7.36 34.52
CA ASP A 339 8.82 6.92 33.49
C ASP A 339 8.95 7.97 32.36
N PRO A 340 10.16 8.49 32.07
CA PRO A 340 10.41 9.44 31.00
C PRO A 340 10.25 8.87 29.58
N GLU A 341 10.24 7.55 29.42
CA GLU A 341 10.00 6.88 28.14
C GLU A 341 8.51 6.73 27.83
N CYS A 342 7.66 6.88 28.85
CA CYS A 342 6.21 6.71 28.77
C CYS A 342 5.80 5.30 28.27
N GLY A 343 6.46 4.26 28.80
CA GLY A 343 6.26 2.87 28.39
C GLY A 343 4.83 2.34 28.54
N GLU A 344 3.99 2.97 29.37
CA GLU A 344 2.57 2.60 29.51
C GLU A 344 1.76 2.74 28.21
N PHE A 345 2.09 3.69 27.34
CA PHE A 345 1.34 3.96 26.11
C PHE A 345 2.22 4.09 24.85
N ILE A 346 3.53 4.06 24.99
CA ILE A 346 4.48 3.98 23.87
C ILE A 346 5.22 2.65 23.94
N GLY A 347 5.08 1.85 22.89
CA GLY A 347 5.79 0.59 22.78
C GLY A 347 7.27 0.75 22.43
N PHE A 348 8.11 -0.12 23.01
CA PHE A 348 9.55 -0.25 22.72
C PHE A 348 9.93 -1.65 22.21
N GLY A 349 8.95 -2.38 21.67
CA GLY A 349 9.17 -3.63 20.94
C GLY A 349 9.56 -4.79 21.86
N GLY A 350 10.64 -5.47 21.49
CA GLY A 350 11.03 -6.76 22.03
C GLY A 350 11.07 -7.85 20.95
N THR A 351 11.76 -8.93 21.24
CA THR A 351 11.82 -10.11 20.36
C THR A 351 10.48 -10.83 20.34
N ILE A 352 10.09 -11.35 19.19
CA ILE A 352 8.91 -12.21 19.12
C ILE A 352 9.24 -13.59 19.70
N ASP A 353 8.37 -14.10 20.56
CA ASP A 353 8.54 -15.42 21.16
C ASP A 353 8.41 -16.54 20.10
N ASP A 354 9.20 -17.61 20.24
CA ASP A 354 9.24 -18.74 19.30
C ASP A 354 7.85 -19.41 19.10
N ASP A 355 6.99 -19.37 20.12
CA ASP A 355 5.63 -19.96 20.09
C ASP A 355 4.69 -19.30 19.07
N TYR A 356 5.03 -18.12 18.53
CA TYR A 356 4.23 -17.44 17.50
C TYR A 356 4.57 -17.89 16.07
N TYR A 357 5.68 -18.58 15.86
CA TYR A 357 6.10 -18.97 14.52
C TYR A 357 5.18 -20.05 13.93
N PRO A 358 4.78 -19.92 12.66
CA PRO A 358 3.84 -20.85 12.05
C PRO A 358 4.47 -22.24 11.93
N ALA A 359 3.71 -23.25 12.33
CA ALA A 359 4.03 -24.67 12.09
C ALA A 359 3.19 -25.26 10.94
N ASP A 360 2.17 -24.54 10.49
CA ASP A 360 1.18 -24.98 9.51
C ASP A 360 1.70 -24.77 8.08
N PHE A 361 2.66 -25.59 7.65
CA PHE A 361 3.16 -25.61 6.28
C PHE A 361 2.39 -26.61 5.42
N LEU A 362 2.33 -26.37 4.11
CA LEU A 362 1.71 -27.31 3.18
C LEU A 362 2.55 -28.58 3.06
N ASP A 363 1.89 -29.74 3.13
CA ASP A 363 2.50 -31.03 2.82
C ASP A 363 2.43 -31.28 1.30
N PRO A 364 3.57 -31.38 0.59
CA PRO A 364 3.58 -31.70 -0.84
C PRO A 364 2.96 -33.06 -1.18
N ALA A 365 2.81 -33.97 -0.19
CA ALA A 365 2.17 -35.27 -0.37
C ALA A 365 0.63 -35.22 -0.30
N ASP A 366 0.04 -34.11 0.17
CA ASP A 366 -1.41 -33.94 0.19
C ASP A 366 -1.95 -33.82 -1.26
N PRO A 367 -2.86 -34.72 -1.71
CA PRO A 367 -3.38 -34.70 -3.08
C PRO A 367 -4.19 -33.45 -3.42
N GLU A 368 -4.66 -32.68 -2.42
CA GLU A 368 -5.38 -31.42 -2.62
C GLU A 368 -4.42 -30.22 -2.79
N VAL A 369 -3.12 -30.41 -2.55
CA VAL A 369 -2.09 -29.38 -2.73
C VAL A 369 -1.66 -29.32 -4.18
N VAL A 370 -1.68 -28.10 -4.72
CA VAL A 370 -1.27 -27.83 -6.09
C VAL A 370 0.06 -27.10 -6.11
N SER A 371 1.05 -27.75 -6.73
CA SER A 371 2.37 -27.19 -6.96
C SER A 371 2.46 -26.51 -8.31
N ALA A 372 2.93 -25.26 -8.31
CA ALA A 372 3.07 -24.42 -9.48
C ALA A 372 4.49 -23.85 -9.54
N ASN A 373 5.19 -24.12 -10.65
CA ASN A 373 6.41 -23.41 -11.01
C ASN A 373 6.03 -22.26 -11.95
N VAL A 374 6.24 -21.02 -11.50
CA VAL A 374 5.98 -19.78 -12.25
C VAL A 374 7.31 -19.26 -12.83
N PRO A 375 7.59 -19.43 -14.14
CA PRO A 375 8.82 -18.96 -14.75
C PRO A 375 9.03 -17.46 -14.59
N SER A 376 10.30 -17.05 -14.59
CA SER A 376 10.69 -15.64 -14.58
C SER A 376 10.05 -14.88 -15.75
N GLY A 377 9.47 -13.71 -15.48
CA GLY A 377 8.84 -12.89 -16.52
C GLY A 377 7.46 -13.36 -16.98
N SER A 378 6.82 -14.28 -16.26
CA SER A 378 5.52 -14.88 -16.63
C SER A 378 4.50 -14.89 -15.49
N SER A 379 3.26 -15.25 -15.80
CA SER A 379 2.20 -15.50 -14.82
C SER A 379 1.55 -16.87 -15.05
N LEU A 380 0.90 -17.42 -14.03
CA LEU A 380 0.02 -18.59 -14.11
C LEU A 380 -1.35 -18.25 -13.55
N PHE A 381 -2.40 -18.84 -14.10
CA PHE A 381 -3.78 -18.54 -13.71
C PHE A 381 -4.53 -19.82 -13.32
N PHE A 382 -5.32 -19.73 -12.25
CA PHE A 382 -6.14 -20.81 -11.71
C PHE A 382 -7.58 -20.33 -11.56
N ARG A 383 -8.51 -21.09 -12.14
CA ARG A 383 -9.95 -20.78 -12.08
C ARG A 383 -10.66 -21.61 -11.03
N TYR A 384 -11.48 -20.94 -10.21
CA TYR A 384 -12.30 -21.52 -9.15
C TYR A 384 -13.76 -21.10 -9.31
N ASN A 385 -14.69 -22.06 -9.24
CA ASN A 385 -16.11 -21.75 -9.29
C ASN A 385 -16.62 -21.37 -7.90
N VAL A 386 -17.33 -20.25 -7.80
CA VAL A 386 -18.06 -19.83 -6.61
C VAL A 386 -19.54 -20.01 -6.90
N PRO A 387 -20.15 -21.10 -6.40
CA PRO A 387 -21.47 -21.57 -6.86
C PRO A 387 -22.61 -20.61 -6.49
N GLU A 388 -22.55 -20.00 -5.31
CA GLU A 388 -23.55 -19.06 -4.82
C GLU A 388 -22.93 -18.00 -3.91
N VAL A 389 -23.67 -16.91 -3.67
CA VAL A 389 -23.25 -15.89 -2.70
C VAL A 389 -23.21 -16.53 -1.31
N GLU A 390 -22.32 -16.03 -0.45
CA GLU A 390 -22.01 -16.57 0.88
C GLU A 390 -21.25 -17.90 0.87
N SER A 391 -20.70 -18.30 -0.29
CA SER A 391 -19.76 -19.42 -0.34
C SER A 391 -18.50 -19.09 0.45
N ILE A 392 -17.92 -20.09 1.11
CA ILE A 392 -16.71 -19.91 1.90
C ILE A 392 -15.51 -20.26 1.02
N ILE A 393 -14.58 -19.32 0.87
CA ILE A 393 -13.32 -19.51 0.14
C ILE A 393 -12.20 -19.58 1.18
N ARG A 394 -11.50 -20.71 1.24
CA ARG A 394 -10.29 -20.88 2.07
C ARG A 394 -9.07 -21.01 1.19
N TRP A 395 -7.98 -20.39 1.61
CA TRP A 395 -6.69 -20.52 0.95
C TRP A 395 -5.57 -20.78 1.95
N HIS A 396 -4.62 -21.57 1.49
CA HIS A 396 -3.31 -21.72 2.09
C HIS A 396 -2.31 -21.63 0.94
N ILE A 397 -1.47 -20.60 0.92
CA ILE A 397 -0.47 -20.36 -0.12
C ILE A 397 0.91 -20.26 0.52
N GLN A 398 1.86 -20.98 -0.04
CA GLN A 398 3.25 -20.99 0.41
C GLN A 398 4.17 -20.93 -0.80
N SER A 399 5.23 -20.13 -0.74
CA SER A 399 6.31 -20.18 -1.72
C SER A 399 7.55 -20.80 -1.09
N LYS A 400 8.35 -21.49 -1.90
CA LYS A 400 9.61 -22.07 -1.44
C LYS A 400 10.63 -20.99 -1.10
N ASP A 401 10.78 -20.02 -1.99
CA ASP A 401 11.74 -18.92 -1.88
C ASP A 401 11.17 -17.65 -2.50
N ASN A 402 11.51 -16.50 -1.92
CA ASN A 402 11.13 -15.16 -2.37
C ASN A 402 9.61 -14.90 -2.36
N ASP A 403 9.26 -13.65 -2.59
CA ASP A 403 7.88 -13.20 -2.73
C ASP A 403 7.17 -13.83 -3.95
N ILE A 404 5.86 -13.64 -4.12
CA ILE A 404 5.12 -13.94 -5.35
C ILE A 404 4.00 -12.93 -5.53
N GLY A 405 3.81 -12.39 -6.73
CA GLY A 405 2.65 -11.55 -7.02
C GLY A 405 1.37 -12.37 -7.00
N ILE A 406 0.35 -11.91 -6.29
CA ILE A 406 -0.98 -12.49 -6.25
C ILE A 406 -2.00 -11.46 -6.70
N GLY A 407 -2.81 -11.83 -7.68
CA GLY A 407 -3.99 -11.10 -8.09
C GLY A 407 -5.22 -12.00 -8.00
N VAL A 408 -6.32 -11.48 -7.46
CA VAL A 408 -7.59 -12.21 -7.38
C VAL A 408 -8.63 -11.42 -8.15
N PHE A 409 -9.23 -12.05 -9.16
CA PHE A 409 -10.17 -11.40 -10.07
C PHE A 409 -11.47 -12.21 -10.16
N LEU A 410 -12.58 -11.50 -10.37
CA LEU A 410 -13.87 -12.08 -10.74
C LEU A 410 -14.05 -11.95 -12.26
N ASP A 411 -14.19 -13.08 -12.94
CA ASP A 411 -14.48 -13.10 -14.37
C ASP A 411 -15.95 -12.74 -14.60
N THR A 412 -16.18 -11.53 -15.11
CA THR A 412 -17.51 -10.99 -15.44
C THR A 412 -17.85 -11.14 -16.92
N THR A 413 -17.03 -11.84 -17.70
CA THR A 413 -17.24 -11.99 -19.15
C THR A 413 -18.30 -13.06 -19.47
N GLU A 414 -19.37 -12.65 -20.17
CA GLU A 414 -20.46 -13.53 -20.58
C GLU A 414 -19.95 -14.72 -21.42
N GLY A 415 -20.40 -15.95 -21.11
CA GLY A 415 -20.05 -17.17 -21.86
C GLY A 415 -18.74 -17.85 -21.47
N ASN A 416 -17.91 -17.24 -20.62
CA ASN A 416 -16.68 -17.83 -20.06
C ASN A 416 -16.86 -18.40 -18.64
N GLU A 417 -18.11 -18.47 -18.15
CA GLU A 417 -18.54 -19.13 -16.90
C GLU A 417 -18.31 -20.65 -16.89
N THR A 418 -17.56 -21.20 -17.85
CA THR A 418 -17.07 -22.59 -17.76
C THR A 418 -15.96 -22.69 -16.73
N ALA A 419 -16.36 -22.59 -15.47
CA ALA A 419 -15.70 -23.31 -14.40
C ALA A 419 -15.44 -24.75 -14.86
N ALA A 420 -14.25 -25.25 -14.57
CA ALA A 420 -14.03 -26.68 -14.68
C ALA A 420 -15.03 -27.42 -13.77
N PRO A 421 -15.45 -28.65 -14.14
CA PRO A 421 -16.39 -29.44 -13.34
C PRO A 421 -15.94 -29.55 -11.88
N GLU A 422 -16.90 -29.70 -10.96
CA GLU A 422 -16.67 -29.76 -9.51
C GLU A 422 -15.40 -30.55 -9.18
N GLY A 423 -14.44 -29.89 -8.51
CA GLY A 423 -13.20 -30.51 -8.04
C GLY A 423 -12.00 -30.50 -8.99
N LYS A 424 -12.07 -29.95 -10.21
CA LYS A 424 -10.89 -29.84 -11.11
C LYS A 424 -10.45 -28.39 -11.31
N GLN A 425 -9.21 -28.06 -10.95
CA GLN A 425 -8.62 -26.75 -11.22
C GLN A 425 -8.16 -26.64 -12.68
N LYS A 426 -8.49 -25.55 -13.37
CA LYS A 426 -7.97 -25.28 -14.73
C LYS A 426 -6.81 -24.31 -14.66
N LYS A 427 -5.59 -24.83 -14.85
CA LYS A 427 -4.36 -24.04 -15.00
C LYS A 427 -4.27 -23.47 -16.41
N LYS A 428 -4.10 -22.15 -16.55
CA LYS A 428 -3.81 -21.47 -17.82
C LYS A 428 -2.46 -20.76 -17.77
N LYS A 429 -1.82 -20.65 -18.94
CA LYS A 429 -0.57 -19.88 -19.11
C LYS A 429 -0.84 -18.41 -19.45
N ASP A 430 -1.92 -18.13 -20.17
CA ASP A 430 -2.28 -16.79 -20.60
C ASP A 430 -3.76 -16.51 -20.31
N GLU A 431 -4.02 -15.36 -19.69
CA GLU A 431 -5.36 -14.87 -19.37
C GLU A 431 -5.36 -13.34 -19.36
N ASP A 432 -6.37 -12.72 -19.97
CA ASP A 432 -6.51 -11.27 -20.04
C ASP A 432 -7.31 -10.76 -18.83
N VAL A 433 -6.61 -10.56 -17.71
CA VAL A 433 -7.21 -10.06 -16.46
C VAL A 433 -7.61 -8.58 -16.52
N SER A 434 -7.24 -7.85 -17.59
CA SER A 434 -7.57 -6.42 -17.73
C SER A 434 -9.06 -6.15 -17.92
N LYS A 435 -9.82 -7.18 -18.29
CA LYS A 435 -11.28 -7.14 -18.49
C LYS A 435 -12.06 -7.72 -17.31
N MET A 436 -11.37 -8.25 -16.30
CA MET A 436 -11.97 -8.87 -15.12
C MET A 436 -12.06 -7.85 -13.99
N GLU A 437 -12.97 -8.09 -13.05
CA GLU A 437 -13.09 -7.23 -11.88
C GLU A 437 -12.05 -7.64 -10.81
N PRO A 438 -11.15 -6.75 -10.37
CA PRO A 438 -10.22 -7.07 -9.28
C PRO A 438 -10.94 -7.14 -7.93
N LEU A 439 -10.78 -8.28 -7.24
CA LEU A 439 -11.22 -8.47 -5.85
C LEU A 439 -10.17 -7.97 -4.86
N THR A 440 -8.89 -8.04 -5.23
CA THR A 440 -7.77 -7.44 -4.49
C THR A 440 -6.90 -6.65 -5.46
N PRO A 441 -6.18 -5.60 -5.01
CA PRO A 441 -5.06 -5.11 -5.80
C PRO A 441 -4.02 -6.24 -5.96
N PRO A 442 -3.16 -6.17 -6.98
CA PRO A 442 -2.01 -7.07 -7.08
C PRO A 442 -1.07 -6.84 -5.90
N ILE A 443 -0.86 -7.86 -5.07
CA ILE A 443 -0.01 -7.78 -3.88
C ILE A 443 1.09 -8.83 -3.98
N ARG A 444 2.32 -8.45 -3.63
CA ARG A 444 3.44 -9.39 -3.58
C ARG A 444 3.45 -10.05 -2.21
N LEU A 445 3.14 -11.34 -2.12
CA LEU A 445 3.12 -12.05 -0.85
C LEU A 445 4.52 -12.58 -0.53
N GLN A 446 5.03 -12.30 0.66
CA GLN A 446 6.24 -12.93 1.21
C GLN A 446 5.91 -14.28 1.87
N CYS A 447 5.14 -15.12 1.17
CA CYS A 447 4.65 -16.40 1.69
C CYS A 447 5.72 -17.52 1.81
N HIS A 448 7.00 -17.17 1.65
CA HIS A 448 8.15 -18.01 1.98
C HIS A 448 8.61 -17.84 3.43
N LEU A 449 8.21 -16.73 4.08
CA LEU A 449 8.54 -16.47 5.48
C LEU A 449 7.41 -16.91 6.40
N CYS A 450 6.19 -16.49 6.08
CA CYS A 450 4.98 -16.90 6.76
C CYS A 450 3.95 -17.32 5.71
N PRO A 451 3.45 -18.57 5.76
CA PRO A 451 2.39 -19.00 4.85
C PRO A 451 1.17 -18.08 4.89
N GLU A 452 0.54 -17.90 3.74
CA GLU A 452 -0.66 -17.09 3.59
C GLU A 452 -1.88 -17.97 3.78
N ILE A 453 -2.43 -17.93 4.98
CA ILE A 453 -3.59 -18.73 5.39
C ILE A 453 -4.75 -17.78 5.66
N GLY A 454 -5.88 -18.01 5.01
CA GLY A 454 -7.05 -17.17 5.21
C GLY A 454 -8.34 -17.78 4.72
N GLU A 455 -9.41 -17.07 5.04
CA GLU A 455 -10.78 -17.39 4.69
C GLU A 455 -11.51 -16.08 4.34
N THR A 456 -12.46 -16.16 3.42
CA THR A 456 -13.42 -15.09 3.15
C THR A 456 -14.78 -15.67 2.78
N VAL A 457 -15.84 -14.93 3.11
CA VAL A 457 -17.22 -15.25 2.72
C VAL A 457 -17.52 -14.44 1.46
N SER A 458 -17.90 -15.11 0.37
CA SER A 458 -18.09 -14.45 -0.91
C SER A 458 -19.33 -13.54 -0.90
N TRP A 459 -19.18 -12.29 -1.36
CA TRP A 459 -20.31 -11.39 -1.66
C TRP A 459 -20.69 -11.42 -3.15
N PHE A 460 -20.20 -12.43 -3.85
CA PHE A 460 -20.32 -12.62 -5.29
C PHE A 460 -20.46 -14.12 -5.60
N LYS A 461 -20.94 -14.42 -6.81
CA LYS A 461 -20.97 -15.75 -7.42
C LYS A 461 -20.28 -15.68 -8.78
N GLY A 462 -19.81 -16.82 -9.30
CA GLY A 462 -19.17 -16.91 -10.60
C GLY A 462 -17.74 -17.45 -10.56
N CYS A 463 -16.95 -17.19 -11.60
CA CYS A 463 -15.60 -17.74 -11.73
C CYS A 463 -14.56 -16.78 -11.17
N VAL A 464 -13.88 -17.18 -10.09
CA VAL A 464 -12.71 -16.47 -9.55
C VAL A 464 -11.46 -16.94 -10.27
N VAL A 465 -10.61 -15.99 -10.67
CA VAL A 465 -9.30 -16.22 -11.27
C VAL A 465 -8.23 -15.78 -10.29
N LEU A 466 -7.43 -16.74 -9.81
CA LEU A 466 -6.20 -16.48 -9.09
C LEU A 466 -5.04 -16.39 -10.08
N GLN A 467 -4.36 -15.25 -10.09
CA GLN A 467 -3.11 -15.03 -10.80
C GLN A 467 -1.93 -15.19 -9.86
N LEU A 468 -1.01 -16.10 -10.18
CA LEU A 468 0.37 -16.08 -9.69
C LEU A 468 1.23 -15.30 -10.67
N ASP A 469 1.79 -14.18 -10.24
CA ASP A 469 2.56 -13.28 -11.08
C ASP A 469 4.04 -13.26 -10.70
N ASN A 470 4.89 -13.64 -11.67
CA ASN A 470 6.34 -13.53 -11.61
C ASN A 470 6.90 -12.68 -12.75
N THR A 471 6.09 -11.75 -13.30
CA THR A 471 6.52 -10.89 -14.43
C THR A 471 7.65 -9.93 -14.06
N TYR A 472 7.91 -9.73 -12.77
CA TYR A 472 8.91 -8.82 -12.26
C TYR A 472 10.27 -9.48 -11.98
N SER A 473 10.36 -10.80 -11.84
CA SER A 473 11.67 -11.45 -11.68
C SER A 473 12.35 -11.62 -13.03
N TRP A 474 13.68 -11.50 -13.03
CA TRP A 474 14.50 -11.61 -14.25
C TRP A 474 15.22 -12.94 -14.40
N MET A 475 15.53 -13.61 -13.28
CA MET A 475 16.44 -14.76 -13.26
C MET A 475 15.87 -15.99 -12.56
N SER A 476 14.88 -15.81 -11.67
CA SER A 476 14.36 -16.88 -10.84
C SER A 476 12.92 -17.20 -11.18
N ALA A 477 12.66 -18.48 -11.42
CA ALA A 477 11.32 -19.02 -11.32
C ALA A 477 10.90 -19.09 -9.84
N LYS A 478 9.59 -19.12 -9.59
CA LYS A 478 9.02 -19.19 -8.25
C LYS A 478 8.24 -20.49 -8.11
N GLU A 479 8.61 -21.30 -7.13
CA GLU A 479 7.89 -22.51 -6.75
C GLU A 479 6.86 -22.15 -5.68
N VAL A 480 5.58 -22.38 -5.99
CA VAL A 480 4.44 -22.04 -5.15
C VAL A 480 3.61 -23.29 -4.93
N MET A 481 3.28 -23.57 -3.67
CA MET A 481 2.29 -24.57 -3.28
C MET A 481 1.04 -23.84 -2.82
N MET A 482 -0.13 -24.35 -3.21
CA MET A 482 -1.40 -23.79 -2.76
C MET A 482 -2.43 -24.87 -2.52
N LYS A 483 -3.29 -24.64 -1.53
CA LYS A 483 -4.53 -25.37 -1.32
C LYS A 483 -5.66 -24.36 -1.22
N ILE A 484 -6.61 -24.44 -2.16
CA ILE A 484 -7.74 -23.52 -2.23
C ILE A 484 -9.01 -24.34 -2.32
N VAL A 485 -9.92 -24.07 -1.39
CA VAL A 485 -11.18 -24.80 -1.24
C VAL A 485 -12.33 -23.78 -1.31
N VAL A 486 -13.35 -24.09 -2.11
CA VAL A 486 -14.58 -23.32 -2.20
C VAL A 486 -15.74 -24.20 -1.75
N GLU A 487 -16.43 -23.80 -0.69
CA GLU A 487 -17.54 -24.52 -0.10
C GLU A 487 -18.84 -23.73 -0.23
N LYS A 488 -19.95 -24.44 -0.42
CA LYS A 488 -21.30 -23.82 -0.38
C LYS A 488 -21.62 -23.32 1.04
N PRO A 489 -22.47 -22.29 1.18
CA PRO A 489 -22.95 -21.85 2.48
C PRO A 489 -23.58 -23.02 3.24
N ARG A 490 -23.23 -23.19 4.52
CA ARG A 490 -23.85 -24.21 5.37
C ARG A 490 -25.28 -23.79 5.68
N LYS A 491 -26.29 -24.46 5.11
CA LYS A 491 -27.70 -24.26 5.48
C LYS A 491 -27.91 -24.65 6.94
N GLY A 492 -28.09 -23.67 7.83
CA GLY A 492 -28.50 -23.89 9.23
C GLY A 492 -27.65 -23.22 10.31
N GLU A 493 -26.49 -22.63 10.00
CA GLU A 493 -25.71 -21.84 10.98
C GLU A 493 -26.04 -20.34 10.83
N VAL A 494 -27.27 -19.98 11.22
CA VAL A 494 -27.58 -18.58 11.55
C VAL A 494 -26.82 -18.24 12.84
N ASN A 495 -25.90 -17.29 12.74
CA ASN A 495 -25.26 -16.57 13.85
C ASN A 495 -24.82 -17.43 15.05
N ASN A 496 -23.62 -18.00 14.97
CA ASN A 496 -22.69 -17.87 16.09
C ASN A 496 -21.24 -18.11 15.67
N LYS A 497 -20.43 -17.09 15.96
CA LYS A 497 -18.97 -17.07 15.98
C LYS A 497 -18.34 -18.45 16.24
N LYS A 498 -17.39 -18.86 15.40
CA LYS A 498 -16.07 -19.39 15.79
C LYS A 498 -15.14 -19.49 14.58
N VAL A 499 -14.49 -18.37 14.24
CA VAL A 499 -13.18 -18.39 13.60
C VAL A 499 -12.18 -18.82 14.68
N SER A 500 -12.09 -20.11 14.98
CA SER A 500 -11.12 -20.62 15.98
C SER A 500 -10.82 -22.11 15.88
N GLU A 501 -10.87 -22.75 14.71
CA GLU A 501 -10.52 -24.20 14.64
C GLU A 501 -9.37 -24.54 13.70
N LEU A 502 -8.80 -23.58 12.98
CA LEU A 502 -7.54 -23.77 12.23
C LEU A 502 -6.31 -23.10 12.85
N LYS A 503 -6.45 -22.36 13.96
CA LYS A 503 -5.30 -21.79 14.72
C LYS A 503 -5.20 -22.25 16.18
N THR A 504 -6.13 -23.05 16.68
CA THR A 504 -6.24 -23.32 18.14
C THR A 504 -5.61 -24.65 18.57
N LYS A 505 -5.12 -25.48 17.65
CA LYS A 505 -4.36 -26.69 18.03
C LYS A 505 -2.90 -26.44 18.43
N SER A 506 -2.36 -25.23 18.24
CA SER A 506 -1.00 -24.86 18.67
C SER A 506 -0.94 -24.03 19.97
N GLN A 507 -2.04 -23.39 20.40
CA GLN A 507 -2.02 -22.46 21.55
C GLN A 507 -2.57 -23.01 22.88
N GLN A 508 -2.83 -24.31 22.99
CA GLN A 508 -3.16 -24.96 24.27
C GLN A 508 -2.07 -25.95 24.68
N LYS A 509 -0.90 -25.43 25.10
CA LYS A 509 -0.10 -26.11 26.12
C LYS A 509 -0.26 -25.34 27.43
N PRO A 510 -0.68 -26.01 28.53
CA PRO A 510 -0.87 -25.33 29.80
C PRO A 510 0.47 -24.83 30.32
N ILE A 511 0.48 -23.58 30.79
CA ILE A 511 1.53 -23.00 31.62
C ILE A 511 1.70 -23.95 32.82
N ARG A 512 2.81 -24.68 32.85
CA ARG A 512 3.22 -25.39 34.07
C ARG A 512 3.69 -24.32 35.06
N LYS A 513 3.04 -24.31 36.23
CA LYS A 513 3.37 -23.48 37.38
C LYS A 513 4.81 -23.68 37.84
#